data_AF-A0A816URJ9-F1
#
_entry.id   AF-A0A816URJ9-F1
#
_cell.length_a   1.000
_cell.length_b   1.000
_cell.length_c   1.000
_cell.angle_alpha   90.00
_cell.angle_beta   90.00
_cell.angle_gamma   90.00
#
_symmetry.space_group_name_H-M   'P 1'
#
loop_
_entity.id
_entity.type
_entity.pdbx_description
1 polymer ?
#
loop_
_entity_poly.entity_id
_entity_poly.type
_entity_poly.pdbx_seq_one_letter_code
_entity_poly.pdbx_strand_id
1 'polypeptide(L)'
;MGSSLTLTLANIFMAQWQKNIVEEQTKTGEFYGRYIDDIFMTWNRTEEELRKLLDDVNTWHPNIKLDYKIGNSLPFLDVQLTNNNGILLTSVYHKPAAEPYVTPFTSDHPRHVFSNIIKTSIERATRYSSKFEAFNYERRYIKLMLLCNGYPSTFIENEFH
;
A
#
# COMPACT_ATOMS: atom_id res chain seq x y z
N MET A 1 19.56 2.15 9.01
CA MET A 1 19.86 1.21 7.92
C MET A 1 20.89 0.22 8.46
N GLY A 2 20.46 -0.99 8.83
CA GLY A 2 21.31 -2.01 9.46
C GLY A 2 22.09 -2.84 8.45
N SER A 3 22.94 -3.74 8.95
CA SER A 3 23.68 -4.72 8.14
C SER A 3 22.74 -5.50 7.22
N SER A 4 23.18 -5.80 5.99
CA SER A 4 22.43 -6.60 5.01
C SER A 4 22.00 -7.97 5.56
N LEU A 5 22.78 -8.51 6.50
CA LEU A 5 22.46 -9.77 7.16
C LEU A 5 21.28 -9.66 8.15
N THR A 6 21.14 -8.51 8.81
CA THR A 6 20.12 -8.31 9.85
C THR A 6 18.71 -8.42 9.29
N LEU A 7 18.45 -7.81 8.12
CA LEU A 7 17.13 -7.89 7.48
C LEU A 7 16.80 -9.33 7.06
N THR A 8 17.78 -10.06 6.53
CA THR A 8 17.61 -11.46 6.14
C THR A 8 17.29 -12.34 7.34
N LEU A 9 18.02 -12.19 8.44
CA LEU A 9 17.77 -12.93 9.68
C LEU A 9 16.40 -12.59 10.28
N ALA A 10 16.01 -11.31 10.28
CA ALA A 10 14.68 -10.89 10.72
C ALA A 10 13.58 -11.53 9.86
N ASN A 11 13.76 -11.56 8.53
CA ASN A 11 12.79 -12.17 7.63
C ASN A 11 12.66 -13.69 7.81
N ILE A 12 13.77 -14.40 8.04
CA ILE A 12 13.76 -15.84 8.35
C ILE A 12 13.02 -16.09 9.66
N PHE A 13 13.33 -15.32 10.70
CA PHE A 13 12.66 -15.44 11.98
C PHE A 13 11.16 -15.19 11.84
N MET A 14 10.76 -14.10 11.18
CA MET A 14 9.34 -13.76 10.98
C MET A 14 8.62 -14.80 10.13
N ALA A 15 9.28 -15.39 9.13
CA ALA A 15 8.71 -16.49 8.35
C ALA A 15 8.41 -17.73 9.20
N GLN A 16 9.31 -18.08 10.12
CA GLN A 16 9.08 -19.18 11.06
C GLN A 16 7.98 -18.84 12.09
N TRP A 17 7.96 -17.60 12.59
CA TRP A 17 6.98 -17.13 13.57
C TRP A 17 5.56 -17.13 13.00
N GLN A 18 5.36 -16.66 11.77
CA GLN A 18 4.04 -16.58 11.13
C GLN A 18 3.56 -17.89 10.48
N LYS A 19 4.35 -18.96 10.54
CA LYS A 19 4.14 -20.20 9.76
C LYS A 19 2.72 -20.76 9.89
N ASN A 20 2.21 -20.85 11.11
CA ASN A 20 0.89 -21.43 11.37
C ASN A 20 -0.24 -20.59 10.74
N ILE A 21 -0.14 -19.26 10.79
CA ILE A 21 -1.12 -18.35 10.17
C ILE A 21 -1.12 -18.55 8.66
N VAL A 22 0.06 -18.57 8.04
CA VAL A 22 0.20 -18.74 6.59
C VAL A 22 -0.36 -20.08 6.13
N GLU A 23 -0.08 -21.16 6.86
CA GLU A 23 -0.61 -22.49 6.56
C GLU A 23 -2.14 -22.55 6.69
N GLU A 24 -2.72 -21.88 7.69
CA GLU A 24 -4.17 -21.80 7.85
C GLU A 24 -4.82 -21.02 6.71
N GLN A 25 -4.29 -19.83 6.39
CA GLN A 25 -4.77 -18.97 5.30
C GLN A 25 -4.70 -19.69 3.95
N THR A 26 -3.61 -20.44 3.71
CA THR A 26 -3.45 -21.22 2.48
C THR A 26 -4.50 -22.33 2.38
N LYS A 27 -4.85 -22.99 3.48
CA LYS A 27 -5.88 -24.05 3.51
C LYS A 27 -7.28 -23.50 3.26
N THR A 28 -7.58 -22.30 3.74
CA THR A 28 -8.90 -21.66 3.59
C THR A 28 -9.04 -20.88 2.28
N GLY A 29 -7.96 -20.73 1.50
CA GLY A 29 -7.94 -19.93 0.27
C GLY A 29 -8.00 -18.42 0.54
N GLU A 30 -7.66 -18.00 1.76
CA GLU A 30 -7.59 -16.60 2.15
C GLU A 30 -6.22 -16.01 1.78
N PHE A 31 -6.20 -14.72 1.44
CA PHE A 31 -4.96 -14.01 1.13
C PHE A 31 -4.17 -13.72 2.41
N TYR A 32 -2.85 -13.93 2.36
CA TYR A 32 -1.89 -13.46 3.34
C TYR A 32 -0.68 -12.87 2.63
N GLY A 33 -0.31 -11.64 2.97
CA GLY A 33 0.88 -10.96 2.45
C GLY A 33 1.64 -10.26 3.58
N ARG A 34 2.97 -10.33 3.54
CA ARG A 34 3.85 -9.59 4.44
C ARG A 34 4.89 -8.81 3.64
N TYR A 35 5.08 -7.54 3.97
CA TYR A 35 6.19 -6.72 3.51
C TYR A 35 6.98 -6.21 4.72
N ILE A 36 8.12 -6.85 5.00
CA ILE A 36 8.95 -6.59 6.19
C ILE A 36 8.12 -6.73 7.48
N ASP A 37 7.64 -5.64 8.05
CA ASP A 37 6.86 -5.52 9.28
C ASP A 37 5.35 -5.38 9.03
N ASP A 38 4.93 -4.95 7.84
CA ASP A 38 3.52 -4.80 7.49
C ASP A 38 2.92 -6.14 7.04
N ILE A 39 1.77 -6.50 7.61
CA ILE A 39 1.00 -7.70 7.26
C ILE A 39 -0.39 -7.30 6.79
N PHE A 40 -0.88 -7.93 5.73
CA PHE A 40 -2.26 -7.86 5.29
C PHE A 40 -2.82 -9.28 5.09
N MET A 41 -4.03 -9.51 5.58
CA MET A 41 -4.73 -10.77 5.40
C MET A 41 -6.22 -10.55 5.19
N THR A 42 -6.86 -11.47 4.46
CA THR A 42 -8.32 -11.51 4.34
C THR A 42 -8.90 -12.52 5.30
N TRP A 43 -10.15 -12.33 5.73
CA TRP A 43 -10.81 -13.24 6.65
C TRP A 43 -12.28 -13.41 6.28
N ASN A 44 -12.71 -14.63 6.04
CA ASN A 44 -14.05 -15.01 5.58
C ASN A 44 -14.92 -15.63 6.68
N ARG A 45 -14.39 -15.74 7.91
CA ARG A 45 -15.12 -16.20 9.09
C ARG A 45 -15.55 -15.01 9.96
N THR A 46 -16.03 -15.28 11.18
CA THR A 46 -16.51 -14.23 12.09
C THR A 46 -15.39 -13.30 12.54
N GLU A 47 -15.73 -12.04 12.81
CA GLU A 47 -14.75 -11.06 13.33
C GLU A 47 -14.24 -11.47 14.72
N GLU A 48 -15.09 -12.10 15.53
CA GLU A 48 -14.74 -12.62 16.85
C GLU A 48 -13.63 -13.69 16.76
N GLU A 49 -13.72 -14.60 15.79
CA GLU A 49 -12.65 -15.59 15.54
C GLU A 49 -11.35 -14.93 15.10
N LEU A 50 -11.43 -13.88 14.26
CA LEU A 50 -10.24 -13.13 13.84
C LEU A 50 -9.57 -12.43 15.02
N ARG A 51 -10.35 -11.75 15.87
CA ARG A 51 -9.83 -11.07 17.07
C ARG A 51 -9.17 -12.05 18.01
N LYS A 52 -9.81 -13.19 18.25
CA LYS A 52 -9.24 -14.26 19.07
C LYS A 52 -7.91 -14.76 18.50
N LEU A 53 -7.83 -14.98 17.19
CA LEU A 53 -6.58 -15.38 16.53
C LEU A 53 -5.48 -14.32 16.74
N LEU A 54 -5.78 -13.04 16.48
CA LEU A 54 -4.80 -11.95 16.59
C LEU A 54 -4.33 -11.73 18.03
N ASP A 55 -5.23 -11.87 19.00
CA ASP A 55 -4.90 -11.80 20.42
C ASP A 55 -4.04 -12.99 20.86
N ASP A 56 -4.35 -14.21 20.40
CA ASP A 56 -3.50 -15.38 20.62
C ASP A 56 -2.11 -15.19 20.01
N VAL A 57 -2.01 -14.67 18.78
CA VAL A 57 -0.74 -14.39 18.09
C VAL A 57 0.13 -13.43 18.89
N ASN A 58 -0.48 -12.43 19.53
CA ASN A 58 0.20 -11.49 20.42
C ASN A 58 0.80 -12.15 21.70
N THR A 59 0.48 -13.41 21.97
CA THR A 59 1.09 -14.19 23.07
C THR A 59 2.24 -15.09 22.63
N TRP A 60 2.42 -15.32 21.32
CA TRP A 60 3.38 -16.30 20.80
C TRP A 60 4.84 -15.98 21.11
N HIS A 61 5.15 -14.70 21.29
CA HIS A 61 6.51 -14.27 21.62
C HIS A 61 6.48 -13.01 22.50
N PRO A 62 7.21 -12.99 23.63
CA PRO A 62 7.12 -11.90 24.62
C PRO A 62 7.53 -10.52 24.07
N ASN A 63 8.37 -10.50 23.04
CA ASN A 63 8.91 -9.27 22.45
C ASN A 63 8.31 -8.93 21.07
N ILE A 64 7.30 -9.64 20.59
CA ILE A 64 6.63 -9.33 19.31
C ILE A 64 5.18 -9.04 19.59
N LYS A 65 4.73 -7.87 19.16
CA LYS A 65 3.35 -7.42 19.27
C LYS A 65 2.88 -6.92 17.91
N LEU A 66 1.78 -7.48 17.44
CA LEU A 66 0.99 -6.99 16.33
C LEU A 66 0.07 -5.87 16.83
N ASP A 67 0.26 -4.67 16.27
CA ASP A 67 -0.77 -3.65 16.24
C ASP A 67 -1.64 -3.90 15.01
N TYR A 68 -2.92 -4.23 15.22
CA TYR A 68 -3.80 -4.67 14.15
C TYR A 68 -5.05 -3.79 14.03
N LYS A 69 -5.54 -3.67 12.79
CA LYS A 69 -6.80 -3.02 12.46
C LYS A 69 -7.64 -3.97 11.64
N ILE A 70 -8.91 -4.09 11.99
CA ILE A 70 -9.89 -4.89 11.26
C ILE A 70 -10.88 -3.91 10.66
N GLY A 71 -11.21 -4.08 9.39
CA GLY A 71 -12.15 -3.22 8.71
C GLY A 71 -12.39 -3.65 7.28
N ASN A 72 -13.49 -3.15 6.73
CA ASN A 72 -13.86 -3.39 5.34
C ASN A 72 -12.99 -2.61 4.34
N SER A 73 -12.32 -1.54 4.80
CA SER A 73 -11.42 -0.73 3.99
C SER A 73 -10.19 -0.39 4.82
N LEU A 74 -9.01 -0.83 4.37
CA LEU A 74 -7.74 -0.64 5.08
C LEU A 74 -6.61 -0.32 4.10
N PRO A 75 -5.70 0.60 4.47
CA PRO A 75 -4.48 0.81 3.70
C PRO A 75 -3.46 -0.30 3.97
N PHE A 76 -2.75 -0.71 2.93
CA PHE A 76 -1.56 -1.56 3.00
C PHE A 76 -0.51 -1.02 2.03
N LEU A 77 0.63 -0.57 2.56
CA LEU A 77 1.64 0.19 1.81
C LEU A 77 1.00 1.42 1.11
N ASP A 78 1.18 1.54 -0.20
CA ASP A 78 0.65 2.62 -1.04
C ASP A 78 -0.72 2.28 -1.66
N VAL A 79 -1.39 1.22 -1.19
CA VAL A 79 -2.65 0.72 -1.76
C VAL A 79 -3.76 0.75 -0.71
N GLN A 80 -4.90 1.33 -1.07
CA GLN A 80 -6.14 1.23 -0.29
C GLN A 80 -6.89 0.00 -0.77
N LEU A 81 -7.13 -0.94 0.15
CA LEU A 81 -7.84 -2.18 -0.11
C LEU A 81 -9.25 -2.05 0.47
N THR A 82 -10.28 -2.31 -0.34
CA THR A 82 -11.69 -2.24 0.08
C THR A 82 -12.42 -3.49 -0.34
N ASN A 83 -12.97 -4.22 0.63
CA ASN A 83 -13.83 -5.35 0.35
C ASN A 83 -15.20 -4.85 -0.13
N ASN A 84 -15.58 -5.26 -1.33
CA ASN A 84 -16.86 -4.98 -1.94
C ASN A 84 -17.61 -6.31 -2.15
N ASN A 85 -18.24 -6.79 -1.07
CA ASN A 85 -19.03 -8.03 -1.05
C ASN A 85 -18.26 -9.27 -1.54
N GLY A 86 -17.04 -9.47 -1.03
CA GLY A 86 -16.16 -10.57 -1.39
C GLY A 86 -15.21 -10.29 -2.55
N ILE A 87 -15.36 -9.13 -3.21
CA ILE A 87 -14.43 -8.67 -4.25
C ILE A 87 -13.53 -7.59 -3.66
N LEU A 88 -12.22 -7.87 -3.59
CA LEU A 88 -11.24 -6.90 -3.13
C LEU A 88 -10.96 -5.86 -4.21
N LEU A 89 -11.36 -4.62 -3.97
CA LEU A 89 -11.08 -3.47 -4.82
C LEU A 89 -9.85 -2.72 -4.31
N THR A 90 -9.07 -2.18 -5.24
CA THR A 90 -7.81 -1.49 -4.94
C THR A 90 -7.82 -0.07 -5.52
N SER A 91 -7.23 0.87 -4.81
CA SER A 91 -6.92 2.22 -5.30
C SER A 91 -5.61 2.71 -4.69
N VAL A 92 -5.07 3.83 -5.17
CA VAL A 92 -3.92 4.49 -4.53
C VAL A 92 -4.34 4.97 -3.14
N TYR A 93 -3.50 4.73 -2.13
CA TYR A 93 -3.67 5.27 -0.80
C TYR A 93 -2.83 6.55 -0.63
N HIS A 94 -3.45 7.61 -0.12
CA HIS A 94 -2.77 8.83 0.29
C HIS A 94 -2.87 8.97 1.81
N LYS A 95 -1.71 9.07 2.48
CA LYS A 95 -1.69 9.31 3.92
C LYS A 95 -2.35 10.66 4.21
N PRO A 96 -3.32 10.76 5.15
CA PRO A 96 -4.02 12.02 5.43
C PRO A 96 -3.10 13.18 5.84
N ALA A 97 -1.96 12.88 6.46
CA ALA A 97 -0.97 13.87 6.86
C ALA A 97 0.10 14.16 5.80
N ALA A 98 0.10 13.44 4.66
CA ALA A 98 1.06 13.71 3.59
C ALA A 98 0.58 14.90 2.76
N GLU A 99 1.41 15.93 2.72
CA GLU A 99 1.21 17.01 1.76
C GLU A 99 1.44 16.49 0.34
N PRO A 100 0.67 16.97 -0.66
CA PRO A 100 0.83 16.59 -2.06
C PRO A 100 2.07 17.26 -2.68
N TYR A 101 3.23 17.11 -2.02
CA TYR A 101 4.47 17.70 -2.44
C TYR A 101 5.21 16.78 -3.41
N VAL A 102 5.53 17.33 -4.57
CA VAL A 102 6.50 16.74 -5.51
C VAL A 102 7.55 17.80 -5.80
N THR A 103 8.64 17.39 -6.44
CA THR A 103 9.70 18.31 -6.85
C THR A 103 9.12 19.52 -7.61
N PRO A 104 9.22 20.76 -7.07
CA PRO A 104 8.61 21.93 -7.71
C PRO A 104 9.21 22.19 -9.09
N PHE A 105 8.42 22.61 -10.07
CA PHE A 105 8.91 22.80 -11.44
C PHE A 105 9.95 23.92 -11.58
N THR A 106 10.05 24.81 -10.58
CA THR A 106 11.04 25.90 -10.51
C THR A 106 12.41 25.47 -10.01
N SER A 107 12.55 24.22 -9.56
CA SER A 107 13.82 23.68 -9.09
C SER A 107 14.78 23.39 -10.26
N ASP A 108 16.08 23.39 -9.97
CA ASP A 108 17.14 23.17 -10.96
C ASP A 108 17.37 21.67 -11.24
N HIS A 109 16.31 20.98 -11.65
CA HIS A 109 16.37 19.59 -12.07
C HIS A 109 16.24 19.46 -13.59
N PRO A 110 16.89 18.45 -14.21
CA PRO A 110 16.71 18.18 -15.63
C PRO A 110 15.25 17.87 -15.98
N ARG A 111 14.81 18.28 -17.19
CA ARG A 111 13.42 18.09 -17.65
C ARG A 111 12.90 16.65 -17.53
N HIS A 112 13.76 15.65 -17.74
CA HIS A 112 13.35 14.25 -17.65
C HIS A 112 12.90 13.84 -16.23
N VAL A 113 13.39 14.51 -15.18
CA VAL A 113 12.95 14.24 -13.80
C VAL A 113 11.49 14.61 -13.64
N PHE A 114 11.09 15.78 -14.15
CA PHE A 114 9.70 16.24 -14.12
C PHE A 114 8.78 15.33 -14.94
N SER A 115 9.20 14.92 -16.15
CA SER A 115 8.45 13.94 -16.94
C SER A 115 8.31 12.60 -16.21
N ASN A 116 9.37 12.12 -15.56
CA ASN A 116 9.34 10.85 -14.84
C ASN A 116 8.43 10.88 -13.61
N ILE A 117 8.33 12.01 -12.89
CA ILE A 117 7.37 12.18 -11.79
C ILE A 117 5.94 11.97 -12.32
N ILE A 118 5.61 12.54 -13.47
CA ILE A 118 4.28 12.37 -14.09
C ILE A 118 4.07 10.90 -14.48
N LYS A 119 5.00 10.33 -15.26
CA LYS A 119 4.90 8.95 -15.76
C LYS A 119 4.76 7.94 -14.64
N THR A 120 5.64 7.99 -13.64
CA THR A 120 5.60 7.07 -12.50
C THR A 120 4.33 7.23 -11.66
N SER A 121 3.82 8.45 -11.50
CA SER A 121 2.54 8.68 -10.82
C SER A 121 1.35 8.07 -11.56
N ILE A 122 1.30 8.25 -12.89
CA ILE A 122 0.26 7.65 -13.74
C ILE A 122 0.37 6.13 -13.75
N GLU A 123 1.59 5.59 -13.91
CA GLU A 123 1.82 4.15 -13.85
C GLU A 123 1.38 3.56 -12.52
N ARG A 124 1.68 4.24 -11.40
CA ARG A 124 1.21 3.84 -10.06
C ARG A 124 -0.31 3.84 -9.99
N ALA A 125 -0.95 4.92 -10.47
CA ALA A 125 -2.41 5.02 -10.52
C ALA A 125 -3.03 3.86 -11.32
N THR A 126 -2.46 3.54 -12.48
CA THR A 126 -2.91 2.44 -13.34
C THR A 126 -2.74 1.08 -12.65
N ARG A 127 -1.57 0.82 -12.06
CA ARG A 127 -1.28 -0.47 -11.41
C ARG A 127 -2.13 -0.72 -10.17
N TYR A 128 -2.39 0.32 -9.39
CA TYR A 128 -3.06 0.17 -8.08
C TYR A 128 -4.58 0.31 -8.16
N SER A 129 -5.14 0.79 -9.25
CA SER A 129 -6.59 0.97 -9.40
C SER A 129 -7.25 -0.24 -10.03
N SER A 130 -8.09 -0.95 -9.28
CA SER A 130 -8.85 -2.09 -9.82
C SER A 130 -10.02 -1.68 -10.72
N LYS A 131 -10.45 -0.41 -10.66
CA LYS A 131 -11.56 0.15 -11.43
C LYS A 131 -11.17 1.43 -12.14
N PHE A 132 -11.80 1.70 -13.28
CA PHE A 132 -11.54 2.89 -14.08
C PHE A 132 -11.93 4.19 -13.34
N GLU A 133 -12.95 4.15 -12.50
CA GLU A 133 -13.37 5.28 -11.68
C GLU A 133 -12.30 5.66 -10.66
N ALA A 134 -11.68 4.66 -10.01
CA ALA A 134 -10.59 4.86 -9.06
C ALA A 134 -9.35 5.44 -9.77
N PHE A 135 -9.01 4.90 -10.95
CA PHE A 135 -7.94 5.44 -11.77
C PHE A 135 -8.19 6.90 -12.18
N ASN A 136 -9.40 7.23 -12.64
CA ASN A 136 -9.73 8.60 -13.04
C ASN A 136 -9.73 9.58 -11.87
N TYR A 137 -10.16 9.13 -10.69
CA TYR A 137 -10.06 9.94 -9.49
C TYR A 137 -8.59 10.27 -9.18
N GLU A 138 -7.73 9.25 -9.17
CA GLU A 138 -6.29 9.43 -8.93
C GLU A 138 -5.63 10.30 -10.02
N ARG A 139 -5.98 10.09 -11.29
CA ARG A 139 -5.49 10.91 -12.41
C ARG A 139 -5.80 12.40 -12.21
N ARG A 140 -7.01 12.73 -11.72
CA ARG A 140 -7.39 14.11 -11.39
C ARG A 140 -6.59 14.64 -10.21
N TYR A 141 -6.40 13.83 -9.18
CA TYR A 141 -5.58 14.18 -8.02
C TYR A 141 -4.14 14.50 -8.44
N ILE A 142 -3.51 13.64 -9.25
CA ILE A 142 -2.15 13.86 -9.76
C ILE A 142 -2.05 15.17 -10.54
N LYS A 143 -3.02 15.45 -11.42
CA LYS A 143 -3.05 16.71 -12.18
C LYS A 143 -3.12 17.94 -11.27
N LEU A 144 -3.96 17.91 -10.24
CA LEU A 144 -4.07 19.00 -9.27
C LEU A 144 -2.77 19.17 -8.47
N MET A 145 -2.20 18.06 -7.98
CA MET A 145 -0.92 18.04 -7.30
C MET A 145 0.18 18.69 -8.15
N LEU A 146 0.31 18.31 -9.43
CA LEU A 146 1.33 18.88 -10.34
C LEU A 146 1.14 20.39 -10.54
N LEU A 147 -0.11 20.85 -10.73
CA LEU A 147 -0.42 22.28 -10.87
C LEU A 147 -0.05 23.06 -9.59
N CYS A 148 -0.36 22.51 -8.41
CA CYS A 148 0.03 23.11 -7.14
C CYS A 148 1.55 23.20 -6.94
N ASN A 149 2.32 22.30 -7.57
CA ASN A 149 3.78 22.31 -7.55
C ASN A 149 4.41 23.09 -8.73
N GLY A 150 3.62 23.89 -9.44
CA GLY A 150 4.09 24.85 -10.45
C GLY A 150 4.34 24.27 -11.85
N TYR A 151 3.89 23.05 -12.13
CA TYR A 151 4.05 22.44 -13.45
C TYR A 151 3.16 23.16 -14.49
N PRO A 152 3.69 23.57 -15.66
CA PRO A 152 2.88 24.17 -16.71
C PRO A 152 1.81 23.20 -17.23
N SER A 153 0.59 23.69 -17.45
CA SER A 153 -0.52 22.86 -17.95
C SER A 153 -0.19 22.16 -19.28
N THR A 154 0.48 22.86 -20.20
CA THR A 154 0.93 22.29 -21.47
C THR A 154 1.93 21.14 -21.29
N PHE A 155 2.80 21.23 -20.29
CA PHE A 155 3.74 20.16 -19.97
C PHE A 155 3.02 18.94 -19.40
N ILE A 156 2.03 19.16 -18.53
CA ILE A 156 1.20 18.09 -17.97
C ILE A 156 0.42 17.37 -19.09
N GLU A 157 -0.32 18.10 -19.93
CA GLU A 157 -1.15 17.45 -20.97
C GLU A 157 -0.32 16.61 -21.95
N ASN A 158 0.86 17.10 -22.34
CA ASN A 158 1.74 16.38 -23.26
C ASN A 158 2.22 15.02 -22.70
N GLU A 159 2.29 14.86 -21.38
CA GLU A 159 2.77 13.64 -20.71
C GLU A 159 1.61 12.75 -20.22
N PHE A 160 0.35 13.19 -20.33
CA PHE A 160 -0.86 12.48 -19.87
C PHE A 160 -1.58 11.69 -20.99
N HIS A 161 -0.96 11.59 -22.17
CA HIS A 161 -1.44 10.84 -23.33
C HIS A 161 -1.19 9.34 -23.22
#